data_AF-A0A2B8A1J6-F1
#
_entry.id   AF-A0A2B8A1J6-F1
#
_cell.length_a   1.000
_cell.length_b   1.000
_cell.length_c   1.000
_cell.angle_alpha   90.00
_cell.angle_beta   90.00
_cell.angle_gamma   90.00
#
_symmetry.space_group_name_H-M   'P 1'
#
loop_
_entity.id
_entity.type
_entity.pdbx_description
1 polymer ?
#
loop_
_entity_poly.entity_id
_entity_poly.type
_entity_poly.pdbx_seq_one_letter_code
_entity_poly.pdbx_strand_id
1 'polypeptide(L)'
;MKKAIAGIEVRSSAFLIDRYEEAMQIKTEKFTQIALQTRDKILAEYMDVLGHPSKERYIELLKGITKGALSVTDFRVPSWSSSERLEQAKDLFGKMKEAIMEVQKRNYLSITPKVEDVKVVYKWIESFNVPHYYFQVFFDKVYGISFEQILAIISNPDNEDVLFSVETDTKNQNKTTIKINSKSGIPIARQVDEPRHESVRKEMPRGQLLFYVTFKGGTAYLDVTNLCKILGINEKEF
;
A
#
# COMPACT_ATOMS: atom_id res chain seq x y z
N MET A 1 -32.44 18.09 20.52
CA MET A 1 -30.98 17.91 20.38
C MET A 1 -30.65 17.72 18.91
N LYS A 2 -29.69 18.48 18.35
CA LYS A 2 -29.15 18.18 17.02
C LYS A 2 -28.31 16.91 17.13
N LYS A 3 -28.71 15.84 16.43
CA LYS A 3 -27.88 14.63 16.31
C LYS A 3 -26.74 14.92 15.33
N ALA A 4 -25.57 14.32 15.57
CA ALA A 4 -24.50 14.34 14.58
C ALA A 4 -25.00 13.66 13.29
N ILE A 5 -24.59 14.18 12.14
CA ILE A 5 -24.96 13.64 10.83
C ILE A 5 -23.99 12.57 10.35
N ALA A 6 -22.72 12.64 10.77
CA ALA A 6 -21.66 11.72 10.40
C ALA A 6 -20.53 11.71 11.44
N GLY A 7 -19.90 10.57 11.64
CA GLY A 7 -18.58 10.43 12.23
C GLY A 7 -17.52 10.39 11.13
N ILE A 8 -16.46 11.19 11.23
CA ILE A 8 -15.40 11.24 10.22
C ILE A 8 -14.06 11.03 10.92
N GLU A 9 -13.36 9.96 10.53
CA GLU A 9 -11.98 9.72 10.92
C GLU A 9 -11.07 10.23 9.80
N VAL A 10 -10.32 11.31 10.08
CA VAL A 10 -9.37 11.88 9.12
C VAL A 10 -7.97 11.36 9.44
N ARG A 11 -7.32 10.76 8.45
CA ARG A 11 -5.90 10.39 8.51
C ARG A 11 -5.14 11.10 7.41
N SER A 12 -3.94 11.56 7.73
CA SER A 12 -3.02 12.13 6.76
C SER A 12 -1.96 11.11 6.36
N SER A 13 -1.45 11.25 5.14
CA SER A 13 -0.37 10.45 4.60
C SER A 13 0.58 11.37 3.85
N ALA A 14 1.87 11.30 4.19
CA ALA A 14 2.88 12.21 3.66
C ALA A 14 3.37 11.78 2.28
N PHE A 15 2.44 11.69 1.33
CA PHE A 15 2.69 11.27 -0.05
C PHE A 15 1.93 12.17 -1.03
N LEU A 16 2.48 12.25 -2.24
CA LEU A 16 1.77 12.63 -3.44
C LEU A 16 1.34 11.34 -4.14
N ILE A 17 0.04 11.05 -4.19
CA ILE A 17 -0.45 9.77 -4.70
C ILE A 17 -0.06 9.54 -6.16
N ASP A 18 -0.13 10.57 -7.00
CA ASP A 18 0.14 10.42 -8.43
C ASP A 18 1.61 10.09 -8.70
N ARG A 19 2.52 10.82 -8.03
CA ARG A 19 3.96 10.54 -8.12
C ARG A 19 4.33 9.20 -7.51
N TYR A 20 3.68 8.81 -6.41
CA TYR A 20 3.91 7.51 -5.79
C TYR A 20 3.54 6.39 -6.75
N GLU A 21 2.37 6.47 -7.37
CA GLU A 21 1.88 5.45 -8.31
C GLU A 21 2.76 5.33 -9.55
N GLU A 22 3.15 6.46 -10.14
CA GLU A 22 4.09 6.49 -11.26
C GLU A 22 5.42 5.81 -10.88
N ALA A 23 5.99 6.17 -9.73
CA ALA A 23 7.22 5.57 -9.23
C ALA A 23 7.08 4.06 -8.98
N MET A 24 5.94 3.61 -8.44
CA MET A 24 5.68 2.20 -8.21
C MET A 24 5.46 1.41 -9.50
N GLN A 25 4.82 2.00 -10.51
CA GLN A 25 4.66 1.38 -11.82
C GLN A 25 6.01 1.19 -12.52
N ILE A 26 6.84 2.25 -12.57
CA ILE A 26 8.20 2.18 -13.13
C ILE A 26 9.03 1.12 -12.41
N LYS A 27 8.96 1.10 -11.07
CA LYS A 27 9.66 0.10 -10.25
C LYS A 27 9.20 -1.32 -10.59
N THR A 28 7.89 -1.56 -10.65
CA THR A 28 7.31 -2.88 -10.92
C THR A 28 7.73 -3.38 -12.30
N GLU A 29 7.66 -2.54 -13.32
CA GLU A 29 8.07 -2.89 -14.69
C GLU A 29 9.57 -3.18 -14.75
N LYS A 30 10.41 -2.33 -14.13
CA LYS A 30 11.86 -2.55 -14.04
C LYS A 30 12.20 -3.91 -13.44
N PHE A 31 11.64 -4.25 -12.29
CA PHE A 31 11.96 -5.51 -11.62
C PHE A 31 11.33 -6.73 -12.30
N THR A 32 10.17 -6.57 -12.94
CA THR A 32 9.60 -7.59 -13.84
C THR A 32 10.57 -7.92 -14.97
N GLN A 33 11.12 -6.90 -15.64
CA GLN A 33 12.10 -7.09 -16.71
C GLN A 33 13.37 -7.75 -16.20
N ILE A 34 13.90 -7.31 -15.05
CA ILE A 34 15.10 -7.92 -14.45
C ILE A 34 14.85 -9.40 -14.15
N ALA A 35 13.71 -9.76 -13.56
CA ALA A 35 13.38 -11.15 -13.23
C ALA A 35 13.31 -12.03 -14.50
N LEU A 36 12.56 -11.57 -15.52
CA LEU A 36 12.36 -12.34 -16.75
C LEU A 36 13.65 -12.46 -17.59
N GLN A 37 14.42 -11.38 -17.72
CA GLN A 37 15.72 -11.42 -18.42
C GLN A 37 16.72 -12.30 -17.70
N THR A 38 16.72 -12.28 -16.36
CA THR A 38 17.62 -13.14 -15.57
C THR A 38 17.24 -14.61 -15.72
N ARG A 39 15.95 -14.94 -15.68
CA ARG A 39 15.42 -16.28 -16.00
C ARG A 39 15.87 -16.73 -17.39
N ASP A 40 15.68 -15.90 -18.40
CA ASP A 40 16.02 -16.23 -19.80
C ASP A 40 17.53 -16.46 -19.97
N LYS A 41 18.34 -15.63 -19.30
CA LYS A 41 19.79 -15.80 -19.27
C LYS A 41 20.20 -17.13 -18.64
N ILE A 42 19.58 -17.53 -17.52
CA ILE A 42 19.87 -18.82 -16.88
C ILE A 42 19.53 -19.97 -17.83
N LEU A 43 18.35 -19.93 -18.46
CA LEU A 43 17.89 -20.97 -19.39
C LEU A 43 18.70 -21.03 -20.70
N ALA A 44 19.27 -19.92 -21.15
CA ALA A 44 20.06 -19.87 -22.38
C ALA A 44 21.52 -20.28 -22.14
N GLU A 45 22.14 -19.77 -21.07
CA GLU A 45 23.59 -19.86 -20.89
C GLU A 45 24.02 -20.97 -19.93
N TYR A 46 23.17 -21.42 -19.00
CA TYR A 46 23.58 -22.30 -17.88
C TYR A 46 22.98 -23.71 -17.93
N MET A 47 22.48 -24.14 -19.10
CA MET A 47 21.93 -25.48 -19.28
C MET A 47 22.98 -26.59 -19.13
N ASP A 48 24.24 -26.28 -19.38
CA ASP A 48 25.39 -27.16 -19.15
C ASP A 48 25.50 -27.60 -17.68
N VAL A 49 25.27 -26.69 -16.73
CA VAL A 49 25.31 -26.99 -15.29
C VAL A 49 23.96 -27.44 -14.72
N LEU A 50 22.86 -27.10 -15.39
CA LEU A 50 21.48 -27.45 -15.02
C LEU A 50 20.98 -28.78 -15.59
N GLY A 51 21.62 -29.32 -16.62
CA GLY A 51 21.19 -30.55 -17.31
C GLY A 51 21.32 -31.85 -16.52
N HIS A 52 21.80 -31.80 -15.27
CA HIS A 52 21.86 -32.96 -14.39
C HIS A 52 20.46 -33.30 -13.85
N PRO A 53 20.03 -34.58 -13.81
CA PRO A 53 18.69 -34.97 -13.36
C PRO A 53 18.29 -34.41 -11.99
N SER A 54 19.24 -34.30 -11.06
CA SER A 54 18.99 -33.70 -9.73
C SER A 54 18.60 -32.22 -9.74
N LYS A 55 18.74 -31.53 -10.88
CA LYS A 55 18.44 -30.10 -11.04
C LYS A 55 17.26 -29.82 -11.97
N GLU A 56 16.58 -30.86 -12.47
CA GLU A 56 15.44 -30.72 -13.38
C GLU A 56 14.33 -29.84 -12.82
N ARG A 57 14.08 -29.92 -11.51
CA ARG A 57 13.13 -29.05 -10.79
C ARG A 57 13.43 -27.56 -10.92
N TYR A 58 14.70 -27.18 -11.06
CA TYR A 58 15.06 -25.77 -11.28
C TYR A 58 14.72 -25.33 -12.71
N ILE A 59 14.80 -26.23 -13.69
CA ILE A 59 14.39 -25.94 -15.06
C ILE A 59 12.87 -25.77 -15.12
N GLU A 60 12.11 -26.65 -14.47
CA GLU A 60 10.65 -26.53 -14.35
C GLU A 60 10.24 -25.23 -13.67
N LEU A 61 10.88 -24.89 -12.54
CA LEU A 61 10.70 -23.62 -11.85
C LEU A 61 10.93 -22.44 -12.80
N LEU A 62 12.08 -22.39 -13.47
CA LEU A 62 12.42 -21.30 -14.41
C LEU A 62 11.37 -21.15 -15.51
N LYS A 63 10.87 -22.26 -16.08
CA LYS A 63 9.80 -22.24 -17.08
C LYS A 63 8.46 -21.75 -16.52
N GLY A 64 8.18 -22.02 -15.25
CA GLY A 64 6.99 -21.54 -14.56
C GLY A 64 7.01 -20.05 -14.22
N ILE A 65 8.20 -19.43 -14.13
CA ILE A 65 8.33 -17.99 -13.90
C ILE A 65 7.88 -17.25 -15.15
N THR A 66 6.67 -16.67 -15.11
CA THR A 66 6.08 -15.83 -16.16
C THR A 66 5.62 -14.51 -15.56
N LYS A 67 5.32 -13.49 -16.38
CA LYS A 67 4.84 -12.18 -15.89
C LYS A 67 3.63 -12.33 -14.94
N GLY A 68 2.71 -13.26 -15.22
CA GLY A 68 1.53 -13.51 -14.40
C GLY A 68 1.80 -14.33 -13.12
N ALA A 69 2.91 -15.05 -13.05
CA ALA A 69 3.25 -15.89 -11.89
C ALA A 69 4.16 -15.17 -10.87
N LEU A 70 4.76 -14.02 -11.22
CA LEU A 70 5.71 -13.32 -10.35
C LEU A 70 5.12 -12.97 -8.97
N SER A 71 3.83 -12.63 -8.91
CA SER A 71 3.14 -12.27 -7.66
C SER A 71 3.08 -13.40 -6.63
N VAL A 72 3.15 -14.66 -7.07
CA VAL A 72 3.03 -15.85 -6.19
C VAL A 72 4.27 -16.74 -6.21
N THR A 73 5.26 -16.44 -7.05
CA THR A 73 6.48 -17.25 -7.17
C THR A 73 7.38 -17.06 -5.94
N ASP A 74 7.70 -18.14 -5.25
CA ASP A 74 8.82 -18.17 -4.31
C ASP A 74 9.64 -19.45 -4.49
N PHE A 75 10.94 -19.34 -4.24
CA PHE A 75 11.87 -20.46 -4.32
C PHE A 75 13.10 -20.20 -3.46
N ARG A 76 13.80 -21.27 -3.08
CA ARG A 76 15.10 -21.17 -2.39
C ARG A 76 16.23 -21.02 -3.42
N VAL A 77 17.08 -20.02 -3.22
CA VAL A 77 18.31 -19.87 -4.01
C VAL A 77 19.21 -21.10 -3.78
N PRO A 78 19.69 -21.77 -4.84
CA PRO A 78 20.55 -22.94 -4.70
C PRO A 78 21.87 -22.58 -4.01
N SER A 79 22.42 -23.49 -3.21
CA SER A 79 23.69 -23.29 -2.49
C SER A 79 24.91 -23.78 -3.27
N TRP A 80 24.92 -23.60 -4.60
CA TRP A 80 25.99 -24.16 -5.44
C TRP A 80 27.25 -23.28 -5.42
N SER A 81 28.40 -23.92 -5.20
CA SER A 81 29.71 -23.24 -5.09
C SER A 81 30.89 -24.10 -5.55
N SER A 82 30.65 -25.29 -6.11
CA SER A 82 31.72 -26.22 -6.47
C SER A 82 32.47 -25.87 -7.76
N SER A 83 31.98 -24.89 -8.52
CA SER A 83 32.65 -24.33 -9.69
C SER A 83 32.23 -22.89 -9.89
N GLU A 84 33.06 -22.12 -10.59
CA GLU A 84 32.75 -20.73 -10.96
C GLU A 84 31.42 -20.63 -11.73
N ARG A 85 31.16 -21.57 -12.65
CA ARG A 85 29.92 -21.61 -13.44
C ARG A 85 28.68 -21.80 -12.57
N LEU A 86 28.77 -22.66 -11.55
CA LEU A 86 27.69 -22.90 -10.60
C LEU A 86 27.48 -21.72 -9.64
N GLU A 87 28.56 -21.03 -9.26
CA GLU A 87 28.49 -19.81 -8.47
C GLU A 87 27.82 -18.67 -9.24
N GLN A 88 28.21 -18.46 -10.50
CA GLN A 88 27.56 -17.49 -11.39
C GLN A 88 26.06 -17.79 -11.55
N ALA A 89 25.69 -19.07 -11.73
CA ALA A 89 24.28 -19.47 -11.80
C ALA A 89 23.54 -19.15 -10.48
N LYS A 90 24.12 -19.50 -9.33
CA LYS A 90 23.58 -19.17 -7.99
C LYS A 90 23.32 -17.67 -7.88
N ASP A 91 24.27 -16.83 -8.28
CA ASP A 91 24.15 -15.37 -8.17
C ASP A 91 23.01 -14.83 -9.05
N LEU A 92 22.81 -15.40 -10.24
CA LEU A 92 21.65 -15.09 -11.08
C LEU A 92 20.33 -15.52 -10.43
N PHE A 93 20.27 -16.69 -9.78
CA PHE A 93 19.09 -17.08 -8.99
C PHE A 93 18.83 -16.11 -7.83
N GLY A 94 19.89 -15.63 -7.15
CA GLY A 94 19.80 -14.61 -6.12
C GLY A 94 19.21 -13.30 -6.64
N LYS A 95 19.79 -12.76 -7.72
CA LYS A 95 19.31 -11.55 -8.39
C LYS A 95 17.85 -11.67 -8.85
N MET A 96 17.48 -12.82 -9.41
CA MET A 96 16.10 -13.08 -9.83
C MET A 96 15.15 -13.12 -8.63
N LYS A 97 15.54 -13.76 -7.53
CA LYS A 97 14.73 -13.80 -6.30
C LYS A 97 14.50 -12.40 -5.75
N GLU A 98 15.56 -11.59 -5.65
CA GLU A 98 15.44 -10.20 -5.19
C GLU A 98 14.48 -9.39 -6.06
N ALA A 99 14.59 -9.53 -7.39
CA ALA A 99 13.70 -8.84 -8.32
C ALA A 99 12.23 -9.27 -8.15
N ILE A 100 11.96 -10.57 -7.96
CA ILE A 100 10.61 -11.09 -7.69
C ILE A 100 10.07 -10.51 -6.38
N MET A 101 10.89 -10.50 -5.31
CA MET A 101 10.49 -9.92 -4.03
C MET A 101 10.15 -8.43 -4.14
N GLU A 102 10.82 -7.67 -5.01
CA GLU A 102 10.46 -6.27 -5.25
C GLU A 102 9.14 -6.10 -6.01
N VAL A 103 8.79 -7.02 -6.91
CA VAL A 103 7.49 -7.04 -7.62
C VAL A 103 6.34 -7.41 -6.67
N GLN A 104 6.59 -8.30 -5.72
CA GLN A 104 5.59 -8.76 -4.74
C GLN A 104 5.24 -7.72 -3.67
N LYS A 105 6.04 -6.65 -3.53
CA LYS A 105 5.74 -5.58 -2.56
C LYS A 105 4.50 -4.80 -3.00
N ARG A 106 3.63 -4.49 -2.04
CA ARG A 106 2.46 -3.62 -2.23
C ARG A 106 2.87 -2.30 -2.89
N ASN A 107 2.14 -1.94 -3.94
CA ASN A 107 2.47 -0.83 -4.85
C ASN A 107 1.43 0.30 -4.83
N TYR A 108 0.51 0.29 -3.85
CA TYR A 108 -0.55 1.28 -3.69
C TYR A 108 -0.56 1.89 -2.28
N LEU A 109 -1.09 3.11 -2.16
CA LEU A 109 -1.36 3.74 -0.86
C LEU A 109 -2.72 3.32 -0.33
N SER A 110 -2.85 3.18 0.99
CA SER A 110 -4.05 2.59 1.60
C SER A 110 -4.75 3.47 2.63
N ILE A 111 -6.07 3.26 2.73
CA ILE A 111 -6.89 3.60 3.89
C ILE A 111 -6.76 2.43 4.87
N THR A 112 -6.41 2.73 6.12
CA THR A 112 -5.89 1.71 7.05
C THR A 112 -6.68 1.55 8.34
N PRO A 113 -7.96 1.15 8.31
CA PRO A 113 -8.68 0.85 9.55
C PRO A 113 -7.93 -0.23 10.34
N LYS A 114 -7.84 -0.05 11.66
CA LYS A 114 -7.26 -1.06 12.55
C LYS A 114 -8.34 -2.06 12.91
N VAL A 115 -8.00 -3.34 12.96
CA VAL A 115 -8.97 -4.40 13.26
C VAL A 115 -9.61 -4.18 14.64
N GLU A 116 -8.85 -3.70 15.62
CA GLU A 116 -9.42 -3.40 16.94
C GLU A 116 -10.47 -2.28 16.94
N ASP A 117 -10.37 -1.33 15.98
CA ASP A 117 -11.27 -0.17 15.90
C ASP A 117 -12.60 -0.55 15.25
N VAL A 118 -12.63 -1.59 14.40
CA VAL A 118 -13.84 -2.04 13.66
C VAL A 118 -15.01 -2.30 14.63
N LYS A 119 -14.76 -3.02 15.73
CA LYS A 119 -15.80 -3.33 16.73
C LYS A 119 -16.29 -2.08 17.45
N VAL A 120 -15.40 -1.12 17.71
CA VAL A 120 -15.74 0.13 18.41
C VAL A 120 -16.61 1.01 17.51
N VAL A 121 -16.22 1.17 16.25
CA VAL A 121 -16.97 1.93 15.25
C VAL A 121 -18.34 1.31 15.01
N TYR A 122 -18.42 -0.01 14.85
CA TYR A 122 -19.70 -0.70 14.70
C TYR A 122 -20.66 -0.43 15.86
N LYS A 123 -20.18 -0.58 17.11
CA LYS A 123 -21.00 -0.28 18.31
C LYS A 123 -21.43 1.18 18.39
N TRP A 124 -20.58 2.10 17.96
CA TRP A 124 -20.92 3.52 17.90
C TRP A 124 -22.08 3.77 16.92
N ILE A 125 -22.00 3.18 15.72
CA ILE A 125 -23.07 3.27 14.71
C ILE A 125 -24.37 2.68 15.28
N GLU A 126 -24.34 1.49 15.90
CA GLU A 126 -25.52 0.89 16.54
C GLU A 126 -26.11 1.77 17.65
N SER A 127 -25.26 2.38 18.48
CA SER A 127 -25.71 3.14 19.66
C SER A 127 -26.30 4.50 19.29
N PHE A 128 -25.71 5.17 18.31
CA PHE A 128 -26.06 6.56 17.97
C PHE A 128 -26.88 6.67 16.67
N ASN A 129 -26.93 5.61 15.86
CA ASN A 129 -27.51 5.60 14.53
C ASN A 129 -26.96 6.75 13.66
N VAL A 130 -25.63 6.91 13.69
CA VAL A 130 -24.89 7.89 12.90
C VAL A 130 -23.89 7.12 12.03
N PRO A 131 -23.81 7.38 10.72
CA PRO A 131 -22.86 6.71 9.83
C PRO A 131 -21.42 7.17 10.10
N HIS A 132 -20.44 6.31 9.83
CA HIS A 132 -19.02 6.60 10.02
C HIS A 132 -18.24 6.50 8.70
N TYR A 133 -17.32 7.43 8.47
CA TYR A 133 -16.48 7.52 7.29
C TYR A 133 -14.99 7.65 7.66
N TYR A 134 -14.13 7.21 6.75
CA TYR A 134 -12.68 7.34 6.81
C TYR A 134 -12.20 8.21 5.66
N PHE A 135 -11.49 9.29 5.95
CA PHE A 135 -10.95 10.21 4.98
C PHE A 135 -9.43 10.13 5.03
N GLN A 136 -8.82 9.70 3.93
CA GLN A 136 -7.37 9.65 3.77
C GLN A 136 -6.92 10.84 2.94
N VAL A 137 -6.16 11.72 3.59
CA VAL A 137 -5.64 12.97 3.02
C VAL A 137 -4.20 12.75 2.58
N PHE A 138 -3.92 13.01 1.31
CA PHE A 138 -2.59 13.11 0.70
C PHE A 138 -2.30 14.58 0.36
N PHE A 139 -1.06 14.87 -0.05
CA PHE A 139 -0.65 16.23 -0.41
C PHE A 139 -1.16 16.68 -1.79
N ASP A 140 -1.79 15.80 -2.56
CA ASP A 140 -2.40 16.09 -3.86
C ASP A 140 -3.88 15.68 -3.96
N LYS A 141 -4.33 14.65 -3.22
CA LYS A 141 -5.70 14.13 -3.28
C LYS A 141 -6.25 13.74 -1.91
N VAL A 142 -7.58 13.66 -1.82
CA VAL A 142 -8.29 13.13 -0.65
C VAL A 142 -9.28 12.07 -1.09
N TYR A 143 -9.29 10.93 -0.40
CA TYR A 143 -10.26 9.86 -0.63
C TYR A 143 -11.09 9.61 0.63
N GLY A 144 -12.38 9.40 0.44
CA GLY A 144 -13.34 9.08 1.48
C GLY A 144 -13.94 7.69 1.26
N ILE A 145 -14.11 6.92 2.32
CA ILE A 145 -14.79 5.62 2.27
C ILE A 145 -15.72 5.48 3.47
N SER A 146 -16.92 4.94 3.26
CA SER A 146 -17.84 4.66 4.37
C SER A 146 -17.42 3.39 5.11
N PHE A 147 -17.73 3.32 6.40
CA PHE A 147 -17.48 2.11 7.19
C PHE A 147 -18.29 0.91 6.64
N GLU A 148 -19.50 1.13 6.14
CA GLU A 148 -20.28 0.12 5.44
C GLU A 148 -19.55 -0.42 4.20
N GLN A 149 -18.97 0.46 3.39
CA GLN A 149 -18.20 0.05 2.22
C GLN A 149 -16.91 -0.69 2.63
N ILE A 150 -16.26 -0.29 3.72
CA ILE A 150 -15.14 -1.05 4.30
C ILE A 150 -15.59 -2.48 4.62
N LEU A 151 -16.70 -2.64 5.35
CA LEU A 151 -17.24 -3.95 5.71
C LEU A 151 -17.63 -4.78 4.47
N ALA A 152 -18.18 -4.15 3.44
CA ALA A 152 -18.52 -4.82 2.18
C ALA A 152 -17.26 -5.29 1.43
N ILE A 153 -16.19 -4.50 1.42
CA ILE A 153 -14.92 -4.87 0.79
C ILE A 153 -14.30 -6.08 1.50
N ILE A 154 -14.19 -6.03 2.84
CA ILE A 154 -13.48 -7.06 3.60
C ILE A 154 -14.29 -8.33 3.85
N SER A 155 -15.61 -8.28 3.66
CA SER A 155 -16.47 -9.47 3.80
C SER A 155 -16.51 -10.34 2.55
N ASN A 156 -16.01 -9.84 1.41
CA ASN A 156 -15.88 -10.62 0.18
C ASN A 156 -14.43 -11.15 0.03
N PRO A 157 -14.21 -12.48 0.10
CA PRO A 157 -12.89 -13.09 -0.06
C PRO A 157 -12.22 -12.79 -1.42
N ASP A 158 -13.01 -12.61 -2.49
CA ASP A 158 -12.47 -12.32 -3.83
C ASP A 158 -11.76 -10.96 -3.91
N ASN A 159 -11.94 -10.10 -2.90
CA ASN A 159 -11.29 -8.80 -2.81
C ASN A 159 -9.92 -8.85 -2.12
N GLU A 160 -9.56 -9.96 -1.45
CA GLU A 160 -8.27 -10.10 -0.78
C GLU A 160 -7.13 -10.15 -1.82
N ASP A 161 -6.02 -9.48 -1.54
CA ASP A 161 -4.89 -9.23 -2.44
C ASP A 161 -5.20 -8.43 -3.72
N VAL A 162 -6.47 -8.04 -3.94
CA VAL A 162 -6.92 -7.21 -5.06
C VAL A 162 -7.25 -5.79 -4.60
N LEU A 163 -8.15 -5.66 -3.62
CA LEU A 163 -8.62 -4.39 -3.08
C LEU A 163 -8.13 -4.13 -1.66
N PHE A 164 -7.81 -5.19 -0.91
CA PHE A 164 -7.27 -5.07 0.44
C PHE A 164 -6.31 -6.21 0.78
N SER A 165 -5.48 -5.97 1.78
CA SER A 165 -4.68 -7.00 2.44
C SER A 165 -4.72 -6.81 3.96
N VAL A 166 -4.44 -7.85 4.72
CA VAL A 166 -4.35 -7.79 6.19
C VAL A 166 -2.88 -7.90 6.60
N GLU A 167 -2.38 -6.89 7.32
CA GLU A 167 -0.99 -6.82 7.75
C GLU A 167 -0.91 -6.66 9.27
N THR A 168 -0.05 -7.46 9.91
CA THR A 168 0.36 -7.26 11.31
C THR A 168 1.73 -6.60 11.32
N ASP A 169 1.79 -5.34 11.76
CA ASP A 169 3.01 -4.55 11.71
C ASP A 169 3.69 -4.49 13.09
N THR A 170 4.91 -5.02 13.17
CA THR A 170 5.73 -5.00 14.39
C THR A 170 6.06 -3.57 14.85
N LYS A 171 6.16 -2.61 13.92
CA LYS A 171 6.39 -1.19 14.24
C LYS A 171 5.14 -0.51 14.79
N ASN A 172 3.96 -1.02 14.48
CA ASN A 172 2.68 -0.51 14.98
C ASN A 172 2.19 -1.31 16.19
N GLN A 173 3.08 -1.65 17.12
CA GLN A 173 2.76 -2.38 18.35
C GLN A 173 2.04 -3.73 18.09
N ASN A 174 2.35 -4.41 16.98
CA ASN A 174 1.69 -5.64 16.54
C ASN A 174 0.18 -5.50 16.30
N LYS A 175 -0.32 -4.28 16.03
CA LYS A 175 -1.72 -4.06 15.65
C LYS A 175 -1.96 -4.59 14.25
N THR A 176 -3.05 -5.33 14.09
CA THR A 176 -3.51 -5.81 12.79
C THR A 176 -4.24 -4.68 12.07
N THR A 177 -3.78 -4.36 10.86
CA THR A 177 -4.37 -3.31 10.02
C THR A 177 -4.86 -3.89 8.71
N ILE A 178 -5.98 -3.37 8.23
CA ILE A 178 -6.54 -3.71 6.93
C ILE A 178 -6.07 -2.64 5.95
N LYS A 179 -5.31 -2.99 4.92
CA LYS A 179 -4.76 -2.06 3.92
C LYS A 179 -5.65 -2.00 2.69
N ILE A 180 -6.70 -1.19 2.74
CA ILE A 180 -7.63 -1.01 1.63
C ILE A 180 -7.04 -0.04 0.62
N ASN A 181 -7.02 -0.38 -0.66
CA ASN A 181 -6.53 0.53 -1.71
C ASN A 181 -7.30 1.86 -1.65
N SER A 182 -6.59 2.99 -1.58
CA SER A 182 -7.22 4.32 -1.43
C SER A 182 -8.15 4.65 -2.60
N LYS A 183 -7.89 4.11 -3.78
CA LYS A 183 -8.75 4.25 -4.96
C LYS A 183 -10.09 3.51 -4.88
N SER A 184 -10.25 2.61 -3.91
CA SER A 184 -11.56 2.01 -3.61
C SER A 184 -12.52 3.02 -2.96
N GLY A 185 -12.00 4.14 -2.44
CA GLY A 185 -12.78 5.25 -1.92
C GLY A 185 -13.26 6.23 -3.01
N ILE A 186 -14.16 7.13 -2.62
CA ILE A 186 -14.65 8.23 -3.43
C ILE A 186 -13.63 9.39 -3.36
N PRO A 187 -13.21 9.97 -4.50
CA PRO A 187 -12.33 11.14 -4.49
C PRO A 187 -13.08 12.36 -3.94
N ILE A 188 -12.66 12.83 -2.77
CA ILE A 188 -13.25 13.98 -2.06
C ILE A 188 -12.56 15.29 -2.43
N ALA A 189 -11.27 15.25 -2.73
CA ALA A 189 -10.54 16.40 -3.27
C ALA A 189 -9.57 15.91 -4.34
N ARG A 190 -9.52 16.63 -5.47
CA ARG A 190 -8.62 16.33 -6.60
C ARG A 190 -7.36 17.20 -6.62
N GLN A 191 -7.34 18.23 -5.77
CA GLN A 191 -6.21 19.13 -5.61
C GLN A 191 -6.09 19.51 -4.14
N VAL A 192 -4.86 19.54 -3.65
CA VAL A 192 -4.49 20.10 -2.36
C VAL A 192 -3.29 21.00 -2.60
N ASP A 193 -3.43 22.29 -2.30
CA ASP A 193 -2.29 23.19 -2.24
C ASP A 193 -1.52 22.87 -0.96
N GLU A 194 -0.25 22.48 -1.11
CA GLU A 194 0.58 22.10 0.02
C GLU A 194 0.74 23.28 1.01
N PRO A 195 0.62 23.04 2.32
CA PRO A 195 0.90 24.05 3.32
C PRO A 195 2.39 24.41 3.32
N ARG A 196 2.70 25.67 3.62
CA ARG A 196 4.09 26.06 3.89
C ARG A 196 4.56 25.41 5.19
N HIS A 197 5.81 24.97 5.23
CA HIS A 197 6.41 24.45 6.45
C HIS A 197 7.35 25.49 7.05
N GLU A 198 7.31 25.62 8.37
CA GLU A 198 8.16 26.55 9.12
C GLU A 198 8.74 25.85 10.35
N SER A 199 10.02 26.09 10.63
CA SER A 199 10.66 25.61 11.86
C SER A 199 10.29 26.52 13.02
N VAL A 200 9.77 25.92 14.10
CA VAL A 200 9.36 26.61 15.32
C VAL A 200 10.30 26.22 16.45
N ARG A 201 10.84 27.22 17.15
CA ARG A 201 11.51 27.06 18.44
C ARG A 201 10.53 27.43 19.56
N LYS A 202 10.23 26.49 20.44
CA LYS A 202 9.40 26.70 21.63
C LYS A 202 10.24 26.46 22.88
N GLU A 203 10.35 27.47 23.73
CA GLU A 203 10.96 27.34 25.04
C GLU A 203 9.92 26.88 26.06
N MET A 204 10.24 25.82 26.79
CA MET A 204 9.38 25.20 27.79
C MET A 204 9.67 25.79 29.18
N PRO A 205 8.77 25.64 30.17
CA PRO A 205 8.87 26.33 31.46
C PRO A 205 10.17 26.11 32.27
N ARG A 206 10.94 25.06 31.97
CA ARG A 206 12.23 24.73 32.62
C ARG A 206 13.45 25.05 31.74
N GLY A 207 13.32 25.95 30.77
CA GLY A 207 14.41 26.33 29.84
C GLY A 207 14.73 25.29 28.76
N GLN A 208 13.96 24.20 28.69
CA GLN A 208 14.11 23.19 27.63
C GLN A 208 13.64 23.77 26.30
N LEU A 209 14.38 23.54 25.23
CA LEU A 209 14.04 24.01 23.89
C LEU A 209 13.48 22.87 23.05
N LEU A 210 12.25 23.04 22.58
CA LEU A 210 11.61 22.15 21.62
C LEU A 210 11.69 22.78 20.23
N PHE A 211 12.31 22.09 19.29
CA PHE A 211 12.33 22.45 17.88
C PHE A 211 11.42 21.50 17.11
N TYR A 212 10.47 22.02 16.35
CA TYR A 212 9.56 21.23 15.54
C TYR A 212 9.14 21.97 14.27
N VAL A 213 8.68 21.25 13.27
CA VAL A 213 8.13 21.83 12.04
C VAL A 213 6.63 22.01 12.21
N THR A 214 6.11 23.18 11.86
CA THR A 214 4.68 23.45 11.75
C THR A 214 4.29 23.69 10.31
N PHE A 215 3.06 23.31 9.95
CA PHE A 215 2.47 23.62 8.65
C PHE A 215 1.55 24.83 8.79
N LYS A 216 1.58 25.74 7.82
CA LYS A 216 0.73 26.94 7.74
C LYS A 216 0.09 27.07 6.38
N GLY A 217 -1.20 27.37 6.38
CA GLY A 217 -2.01 27.47 5.17
C GLY A 217 -2.30 26.10 4.55
N GLY A 218 -2.27 26.04 3.23
CA GLY A 218 -2.73 24.90 2.45
C GLY A 218 -4.24 24.97 2.19
N THR A 219 -4.68 24.37 1.09
CA THR A 219 -6.09 24.43 0.68
C THR A 219 -6.46 23.17 -0.08
N ALA A 220 -7.43 22.42 0.42
CA ALA A 220 -8.00 21.29 -0.30
C ALA A 220 -9.23 21.75 -1.10
N TYR A 221 -9.25 21.46 -2.40
CA TYR A 221 -10.34 21.79 -3.29
C TYR A 221 -11.31 20.62 -3.34
N LEU A 222 -12.38 20.73 -2.54
CA LEU A 222 -13.36 19.66 -2.37
C LEU A 222 -14.23 19.51 -3.62
N ASP A 223 -14.43 18.26 -4.04
CA ASP A 223 -15.51 17.89 -4.94
C ASP A 223 -16.80 17.83 -4.10
N VAL A 224 -17.53 18.95 -4.09
CA VAL A 224 -18.73 19.15 -3.27
C VAL A 224 -19.78 18.08 -3.58
N THR A 225 -19.96 17.73 -4.84
CA THR A 225 -20.92 16.70 -5.25
C THR A 225 -20.55 15.34 -4.65
N ASN A 226 -19.28 14.93 -4.74
CA ASN A 226 -18.82 13.68 -4.12
C ASN A 226 -18.90 13.71 -2.59
N LEU A 227 -18.57 14.85 -1.97
CA LEU A 227 -18.65 15.02 -0.52
C LEU A 227 -20.11 14.93 -0.03
N CYS A 228 -21.04 15.63 -0.70
CA CYS A 228 -22.45 15.58 -0.39
C CYS A 228 -23.01 14.18 -0.59
N LYS A 229 -22.65 13.52 -1.69
CA LYS A 229 -23.04 12.15 -2.00
C LYS A 229 -22.57 11.15 -0.94
N ILE A 230 -21.31 11.20 -0.52
CA ILE A 230 -20.80 10.25 0.48
C ILE A 230 -21.41 10.49 1.86
N LEU A 231 -21.63 11.75 2.25
CA LEU A 231 -22.19 12.08 3.57
C LEU A 231 -23.72 11.99 3.61
N GLY A 232 -24.39 11.85 2.46
CA GLY A 232 -25.85 11.83 2.38
C GLY A 232 -26.50 13.17 2.71
N ILE A 233 -25.81 14.28 2.42
CA ILE A 233 -26.24 15.65 2.72
C ILE A 233 -26.58 16.41 1.44
N ASN A 234 -27.41 17.45 1.54
CA ASN A 234 -27.80 18.26 0.38
C ASN A 234 -26.77 19.38 0.15
N GLU A 235 -26.48 19.72 -1.11
CA GLU A 235 -25.60 20.86 -1.44
C GLU A 235 -26.11 22.18 -0.86
N LYS A 236 -27.43 22.31 -0.65
CA LYS A 236 -28.05 23.48 0.00
C LYS A 236 -27.78 23.61 1.51
N GLU A 237 -27.17 22.60 2.12
CA GLU A 237 -26.78 22.62 3.53
C GLU A 237 -25.37 23.18 3.75
N PHE A 238 -24.69 23.58 2.66
CA PHE A 238 -23.38 24.23 2.64
C PHE A 238 -23.46 25.75 2.53
#